data_AF-A0A967SDQ6-F1
#
_entry.id   AF-A0A967SDQ6-F1
#
_cell.length_a   1.000
_cell.length_b   1.000
_cell.length_c   1.000
_cell.angle_alpha   90.00
_cell.angle_beta   90.00
_cell.angle_gamma   90.00
#
_symmetry.space_group_name_H-M   'P 1'
#
loop_
_entity.id
_entity.type
_entity.pdbx_description
1 polymer ?
#
loop_
_entity_poly.entity_id
_entity_poly.type
_entity_poly.pdbx_seq_one_letter_code
_entity_poly.pdbx_strand_id
1 'polypeptide(L)'
;MRTTILVALIALLAPGPVVAQGQGRMQERRMQLEQQVRRQFLVQVARRLELNEEQREQVRAVLAEGAEARRDLARDSRDLRIDLMQAVRSEDTPMAEFQDLLVRLEGIRERERALERREEESLARVLD
;
A
#
# COMPACT_ATOMS: atom_id res chain seq x y z
N MET A 1 2.45 -38.53 4.48
CA MET A 1 1.11 -38.04 4.85
C MET A 1 1.29 -37.03 5.99
N ARG A 2 1.55 -35.73 5.82
CA ARG A 2 1.08 -34.68 4.89
C ARG A 2 -0.31 -34.07 5.21
N THR A 3 -0.73 -33.99 6.49
CA THR A 3 -2.02 -33.33 6.84
C THR A 3 -2.14 -32.93 8.34
N THR A 4 -1.14 -32.29 8.96
CA THR A 4 -1.28 -31.88 10.38
C THR A 4 -0.71 -30.51 10.76
N ILE A 5 -0.25 -29.70 9.81
CA ILE A 5 0.33 -28.37 10.09
C ILE A 5 -0.67 -27.22 9.85
N LEU A 6 -1.86 -27.49 9.30
CA LEU A 6 -2.80 -26.46 8.83
C LEU A 6 -3.82 -25.97 9.86
N VAL A 7 -3.85 -26.51 11.09
CA VAL A 7 -4.89 -26.17 12.09
C VAL A 7 -4.41 -25.15 13.14
N ALA A 8 -3.10 -24.91 13.27
CA ALA A 8 -2.57 -23.97 14.28
C ALA A 8 -2.70 -22.48 13.92
N LEU A 9 -3.04 -22.15 12.66
CA LEU A 9 -3.08 -20.75 12.20
C LEU A 9 -4.43 -20.03 12.40
N ILE A 10 -5.49 -20.76 12.78
CA ILE A 10 -6.87 -20.23 12.83
C ILE A 10 -7.24 -19.71 14.24
N ALA A 11 -6.48 -20.03 15.28
CA ALA A 11 -6.78 -19.61 16.66
C ALA A 11 -6.30 -18.19 17.03
N LEU A 12 -5.66 -17.45 16.12
CA LEU A 12 -5.16 -16.09 16.38
C LEU A 12 -6.09 -14.98 15.85
N LEU A 13 -7.39 -15.28 15.74
CA LEU A 13 -8.42 -14.39 15.19
C LEU A 13 -9.54 -14.09 16.21
N ALA A 14 -9.20 -14.08 17.50
CA ALA A 14 -10.09 -13.54 18.53
C ALA A 14 -9.86 -12.02 18.66
N PRO A 15 -10.88 -11.17 18.42
CA PRO A 15 -10.79 -9.74 18.68
C PRO A 15 -10.87 -9.51 20.20
N GLY A 16 -9.71 -9.44 20.85
CA GLY A 16 -9.62 -8.94 22.22
C GLY A 16 -9.85 -7.42 22.27
N PRO A 17 -10.38 -6.86 23.37
CA PRO A 17 -10.68 -5.44 23.49
C PRO A 17 -9.36 -4.65 23.60
N VAL A 18 -8.97 -3.97 22.53
CA VAL A 18 -7.80 -3.08 22.57
C VAL A 18 -8.22 -1.74 23.16
N VAL A 19 -7.83 -1.57 24.42
CA VAL A 19 -7.93 -0.37 25.24
C VAL A 19 -7.27 0.83 24.54
N ALA A 20 -7.99 1.94 24.50
CA ALA A 20 -7.70 3.17 23.75
C ALA A 20 -6.59 4.06 24.34
N GLN A 21 -5.42 3.52 24.70
CA GLN A 21 -4.32 4.29 25.33
C GLN A 21 -2.94 4.22 24.63
N GLY A 22 -2.87 3.73 23.39
CA GLY A 22 -1.58 3.42 22.74
C GLY A 22 -1.22 4.21 21.48
N GLN A 23 -1.95 5.26 21.09
CA GLN A 23 -1.83 5.82 19.74
C GLN A 23 -0.42 6.34 19.39
N GLY A 24 0.30 7.02 20.29
CA GLY A 24 1.66 7.52 20.02
C GLY A 24 2.74 6.43 19.89
N ARG A 25 2.80 5.47 20.83
CA ARG A 25 3.78 4.36 20.80
C ARG A 25 3.53 3.38 19.66
N MET A 26 2.28 3.21 19.25
CA MET A 26 1.93 2.35 18.12
C MET A 26 2.36 2.99 16.79
N GLN A 27 2.27 4.32 16.69
CA GLN A 27 2.69 5.09 15.51
C GLN A 27 4.21 5.11 15.35
N GLU A 28 4.97 5.32 16.43
CA GLU A 28 6.44 5.20 16.43
C GLU A 28 6.91 3.80 16.00
N ARG A 29 6.31 2.75 16.56
CA ARG A 29 6.62 1.36 16.14
C ARG A 29 6.31 1.12 14.67
N ARG A 30 5.20 1.67 14.16
CA ARG A 30 4.84 1.57 12.73
C ARG A 30 5.88 2.23 11.84
N MET A 31 6.33 3.44 12.20
CA MET A 31 7.37 4.14 11.44
C MET A 31 8.70 3.37 11.46
N GLN A 32 9.09 2.82 12.61
CA GLN A 32 10.31 2.00 12.72
C GLN A 32 10.23 0.73 11.86
N LEU A 33 9.09 0.04 11.89
CA LEU A 33 8.84 -1.14 11.05
C LEU A 33 8.86 -0.79 9.56
N GLU A 34 8.20 0.29 9.14
CA GLU A 34 8.23 0.75 7.75
C GLU A 34 9.67 1.05 7.28
N GLN A 35 10.47 1.72 8.10
CA GLN A 35 11.88 1.98 7.81
C GLN A 35 12.71 0.70 7.74
N GLN A 36 12.41 -0.30 8.59
CA GLN A 36 13.13 -1.58 8.60
C GLN A 36 12.79 -2.41 7.35
N VAL A 37 11.50 -2.49 6.99
CA VAL A 37 11.03 -3.18 5.78
C VAL A 37 11.60 -2.51 4.52
N ARG A 38 11.55 -1.17 4.42
CA ARG A 38 12.15 -0.44 3.29
C ARG A 38 13.65 -0.72 3.14
N ARG A 39 14.39 -0.71 4.25
CA ARG A 39 15.83 -1.02 4.24
C ARG A 39 16.08 -2.44 3.75
N GLN A 40 15.36 -3.43 4.25
CA GLN A 40 15.53 -4.83 3.82
C GLN A 40 15.16 -5.03 2.35
N PHE A 41 14.06 -4.44 1.90
CA PHE A 41 13.63 -4.49 0.51
C PHE A 41 14.69 -3.90 -0.42
N LEU A 42 15.20 -2.70 -0.13
CA LEU A 42 16.24 -2.05 -0.93
C LEU A 42 17.54 -2.84 -0.95
N VAL A 43 17.92 -3.48 0.17
CA VAL A 43 19.11 -4.35 0.20
C VAL A 43 18.93 -5.56 -0.71
N GLN A 44 17.74 -6.17 -0.74
CA GLN A 44 17.47 -7.31 -1.62
C GLN A 44 17.41 -6.91 -3.10
N VAL A 45 16.77 -5.79 -3.41
CA VAL A 45 16.70 -5.22 -4.76
C VAL A 45 18.10 -4.84 -5.25
N ALA A 46 18.88 -4.14 -4.43
CA ALA A 46 20.24 -3.75 -4.78
C ALA A 46 21.16 -4.95 -5.00
N ARG A 47 21.02 -6.02 -4.21
CA ARG A 47 21.77 -7.27 -4.42
C ARG A 47 21.39 -7.97 -5.71
N ARG A 48 20.11 -7.91 -6.10
CA ARG A 48 19.62 -8.58 -7.32
C ARG A 48 19.94 -7.78 -8.59
N LEU A 49 20.04 -6.46 -8.47
CA LEU A 49 20.33 -5.54 -9.57
C LEU A 49 21.79 -5.05 -9.57
N GLU A 50 22.65 -5.59 -8.69
CA GLU A 50 24.07 -5.22 -8.54
C GLU A 50 24.34 -3.71 -8.44
N LEU A 51 23.43 -2.98 -7.78
CA LEU A 51 23.48 -1.52 -7.71
C LEU A 51 24.67 -1.02 -6.89
N ASN A 52 25.40 -0.05 -7.44
CA ASN A 52 26.43 0.67 -6.70
C ASN A 52 25.81 1.59 -5.62
N GLU A 53 26.62 2.25 -4.76
CA GLU A 53 26.08 3.12 -3.69
C GLU A 53 25.33 4.34 -4.25
N GLU A 54 25.81 4.91 -5.36
CA GLU A 54 25.19 6.07 -6.01
C GLU A 54 23.81 5.71 -6.60
N GLN A 55 23.72 4.62 -7.36
CA GLN A 55 22.46 4.10 -7.89
C GLN A 55 21.46 3.76 -6.77
N ARG A 56 21.94 3.20 -5.65
CA ARG A 56 21.07 2.94 -4.49
C ARG A 56 20.46 4.19 -3.90
N GLU A 57 21.22 5.28 -3.81
CA GLU A 57 20.72 6.55 -3.29
C GLU A 57 19.76 7.22 -4.28
N GLN A 58 20.06 7.14 -5.58
CA GLN A 58 19.16 7.63 -6.63
C GLN A 58 17.83 6.87 -6.66
N VAL A 59 17.85 5.53 -6.55
CA VAL A 59 16.63 4.71 -6.42
C VAL A 59 15.83 5.10 -5.17
N ARG A 60 16.50 5.35 -4.03
CA ARG A 60 15.82 5.82 -2.81
C ARG A 60 15.13 7.16 -3.03
N ALA A 61 15.79 8.09 -3.71
CA ALA A 61 15.22 9.41 -4.01
C ALA A 61 13.96 9.28 -4.88
N VAL A 62 14.02 8.49 -5.97
CA VAL A 62 12.87 8.23 -6.86
C VAL A 62 11.70 7.63 -6.07
N LEU A 63 11.97 6.61 -5.25
CA LEU A 63 10.91 5.99 -4.43
C LEU A 63 10.38 6.92 -3.35
N ALA A 64 11.20 7.82 -2.80
CA ALA A 64 10.77 8.80 -1.82
C ALA A 64 9.85 9.86 -2.43
N GLU A 65 10.15 10.32 -3.65
CA GLU A 65 9.34 11.29 -4.39
C GLU A 65 7.90 10.81 -4.60
N GLY A 66 7.73 9.55 -5.04
CA GLY A 66 6.39 8.96 -5.23
C GLY A 66 5.67 8.57 -3.92
N ALA A 67 6.33 8.62 -2.76
CA ALA A 67 5.79 8.03 -1.53
C ALA A 67 4.56 8.76 -0.99
N GLU A 68 4.49 10.09 -1.13
CA GLU A 68 3.33 10.87 -0.72
C GLU A 68 2.14 10.59 -1.64
N ALA A 69 2.33 10.65 -2.96
CA ALA A 69 1.31 10.32 -3.94
C ALA A 69 0.73 8.90 -3.77
N ARG A 70 1.59 7.90 -3.48
CA ARG A 70 1.12 6.53 -3.17
C ARG A 70 0.29 6.46 -1.89
N ARG A 71 0.64 7.24 -0.85
CA ARG A 71 -0.13 7.30 0.40
C ARG A 71 -1.50 7.93 0.18
N ASP A 72 -1.56 8.99 -0.61
CA ASP A 72 -2.82 9.65 -0.93
C ASP A 72 -3.71 8.76 -1.79
N LEU A 73 -3.18 8.09 -2.82
CA LEU A 73 -3.92 7.09 -3.59
C LEU A 73 -4.42 5.93 -2.72
N ALA A 74 -3.60 5.44 -1.79
CA ALA A 74 -4.02 4.38 -0.87
C ALA A 74 -5.15 4.84 0.07
N ARG A 75 -5.17 6.13 0.45
CA ARG A 75 -6.26 6.72 1.24
C ARG A 75 -7.52 6.83 0.39
N ASP A 76 -7.44 7.45 -0.78
CA ASP A 76 -8.55 7.61 -1.74
C ASP A 76 -9.19 6.25 -2.07
N SER A 77 -8.36 5.23 -2.36
CA SER A 77 -8.79 3.88 -2.69
C SER A 77 -9.50 3.19 -1.52
N ARG A 78 -9.00 3.40 -0.30
CA ARG A 78 -9.64 2.87 0.92
C ARG A 78 -10.99 3.51 1.15
N ASP A 79 -11.08 4.84 1.03
CA ASP A 79 -12.31 5.59 1.28
C ASP A 79 -13.36 5.23 0.23
N LEU A 80 -12.99 5.17 -1.04
CA LEU A 80 -13.90 4.72 -2.10
C LEU A 80 -14.39 3.28 -1.90
N ARG A 81 -13.54 2.38 -1.39
CA ARG A 81 -13.97 1.01 -1.05
C ARG A 81 -15.04 1.00 0.04
N ILE A 82 -14.93 1.90 1.03
CA ILE A 82 -15.95 2.05 2.08
C ILE A 82 -17.26 2.53 1.44
N ASP A 83 -17.20 3.58 0.62
CA ASP A 83 -18.36 4.15 -0.09
C ASP A 83 -19.05 3.08 -0.95
N LEU A 84 -18.29 2.33 -1.76
CA LEU A 84 -18.82 1.25 -2.60
C LEU A 84 -19.48 0.13 -1.78
N MET A 85 -18.85 -0.28 -0.68
CA MET A 85 -19.46 -1.30 0.19
C MET A 85 -20.75 -0.80 0.85
N GLN A 86 -20.83 0.48 1.18
CA GLN A 86 -22.03 1.08 1.75
C GLN A 86 -23.14 1.15 0.70
N ALA A 87 -22.83 1.62 -0.51
CA ALA A 87 -23.76 1.72 -1.63
C ALA A 87 -24.34 0.34 -2.01
N VAL A 88 -23.51 -0.71 -2.06
CA VAL A 88 -23.97 -2.08 -2.36
C VAL A 88 -24.88 -2.65 -1.26
N ARG A 89 -24.69 -2.24 -0.01
CA ARG A 89 -25.49 -2.74 1.13
C ARG A 89 -26.80 -1.98 1.32
N SER A 90 -26.91 -0.77 0.80
CA SER A 90 -28.12 0.04 0.94
C SER A 90 -29.03 -0.17 -0.27
N GLU A 91 -30.22 -0.71 -0.01
CA GLU A 91 -31.26 -0.97 -1.03
C GLU A 91 -31.77 0.32 -1.70
N ASP A 92 -31.58 1.46 -1.05
CA ASP A 92 -32.05 2.77 -1.51
C ASP A 92 -30.98 3.57 -2.29
N THR A 93 -29.79 3.02 -2.49
CA THR A 93 -28.72 3.75 -3.20
C THR A 93 -29.13 4.03 -4.64
N PRO A 94 -29.22 5.30 -5.06
CA PRO A 94 -29.56 5.64 -6.43
C PRO A 94 -28.51 5.11 -7.41
N MET A 95 -28.96 4.59 -8.55
CA MET A 95 -28.05 4.11 -9.61
C MET A 95 -27.07 5.19 -10.07
N ALA A 96 -27.48 6.47 -10.08
CA ALA A 96 -26.60 7.59 -10.42
C ALA A 96 -25.43 7.76 -9.43
N GLU A 97 -25.69 7.56 -8.13
CA GLU A 97 -24.66 7.61 -7.09
C GLU A 97 -23.69 6.44 -7.24
N PHE A 98 -24.21 5.23 -7.51
CA PHE A 98 -23.36 4.07 -7.79
C PHE A 98 -22.47 4.27 -9.02
N GLN A 99 -23.00 4.87 -10.09
CA GLN A 99 -22.22 5.20 -11.28
C GLN A 99 -21.10 6.21 -11.00
N ASP A 100 -21.36 7.25 -10.18
CA ASP A 100 -20.32 8.19 -9.76
C ASP A 100 -19.17 7.50 -9.02
N LEU A 101 -19.49 6.56 -8.12
CA LEU A 101 -18.47 5.76 -7.43
C LEU A 101 -17.63 4.91 -8.41
N LEU A 102 -18.22 4.39 -9.49
CA LEU A 102 -17.48 3.67 -10.52
C LEU A 102 -16.56 4.59 -11.34
N VAL A 103 -17.02 5.80 -11.68
CA VAL A 103 -16.18 6.82 -12.34
C VAL A 103 -15.02 7.22 -11.44
N ARG A 104 -15.26 7.43 -10.14
CA ARG A 104 -14.20 7.68 -9.15
C ARG A 104 -13.19 6.53 -9.08
N LEU A 105 -13.65 5.27 -9.18
CA LEU A 105 -12.78 4.09 -9.18
C LEU A 105 -11.87 4.07 -10.41
N GLU A 106 -12.42 4.37 -11.58
CA GLU A 106 -11.64 4.47 -12.82
C GLU A 106 -10.58 5.57 -12.71
N GLY A 107 -10.95 6.75 -12.22
CA GLY A 107 -10.01 7.85 -11.99
C GLY A 107 -8.89 7.52 -11.00
N ILE A 108 -9.14 6.70 -9.97
CA ILE A 108 -8.07 6.19 -9.10
C ILE A 108 -7.12 5.28 -9.87
N ARG A 109 -7.65 4.33 -10.65
CA ARG A 109 -6.83 3.39 -11.43
C ARG A 109 -5.97 4.09 -12.49
N GLU A 110 -6.49 5.12 -13.12
CA GLU A 110 -5.71 5.93 -14.07
C GLU A 110 -4.55 6.65 -13.40
N ARG A 111 -4.80 7.24 -12.22
CA ARG A 111 -3.76 7.90 -11.42
C ARG A 111 -2.70 6.91 -10.92
N GLU A 112 -3.11 5.70 -10.49
CA GLU A 112 -2.19 4.62 -10.11
C GLU A 112 -1.25 4.25 -11.27
N ARG A 113 -1.80 3.94 -12.46
CA ARG A 113 -0.98 3.61 -13.65
C ARG A 113 -0.08 4.76 -14.09
N ALA A 114 -0.54 6.01 -13.96
CA ALA A 114 0.27 7.17 -14.29
C ALA A 114 1.45 7.32 -13.32
N LEU A 115 1.24 7.06 -12.04
CA LEU A 115 2.29 7.08 -11.02
C LEU A 115 3.30 5.94 -11.26
N GLU A 116 2.82 4.73 -11.50
CA GLU A 116 3.67 3.57 -11.81
C GLU A 116 4.55 3.81 -13.04
N ARG A 117 3.99 4.34 -14.14
CA ARG A 117 4.78 4.65 -15.34
C ARG A 117 5.87 5.68 -15.07
N ARG A 118 5.57 6.75 -14.32
CA ARG A 118 6.58 7.77 -13.98
C ARG A 118 7.69 7.19 -13.09
N GLU A 119 7.33 6.33 -12.15
CA GLU A 119 8.31 5.64 -11.30
C GLU A 119 9.18 4.70 -12.12
N GLU A 120 8.59 3.92 -13.02
CA GLU A 120 9.31 3.03 -13.94
C GLU A 120 10.26 3.80 -14.85
N GLU A 121 9.81 4.87 -15.50
CA GLU A 121 10.65 5.75 -16.34
C GLU A 121 11.80 6.40 -15.56
N SER A 122 11.56 6.74 -14.29
CA SER A 122 12.59 7.35 -13.44
C SER A 122 13.58 6.32 -12.92
N LEU A 123 13.11 5.11 -12.59
CA LEU A 123 13.98 4.00 -12.21
C LEU A 123 14.80 3.51 -13.40
N ALA A 124 14.23 3.38 -14.61
CA ALA A 124 14.95 2.99 -15.82
C ALA A 124 16.15 3.91 -16.08
N ARG A 125 15.96 5.23 -15.98
CA ARG A 125 17.05 6.22 -16.13
C ARG A 125 18.18 6.11 -15.10
N VAL A 126 17.92 5.53 -13.94
CA VAL A 126 18.92 5.30 -12.88
C VAL A 126 19.65 3.97 -13.08
N LEU A 127 19.00 3.03 -13.76
CA LEU A 127 19.46 1.66 -13.95
C LEU A 127 20.17 1.41 -15.29
N ASP A 128 19.96 2.29 -16.28
CA ASP A 128 20.72 2.37 -17.54
C ASP A 128 22.15 2.89 -17.32
#